data_AF-A0A937S826-F1
#
_entry.id   AF-A0A937S826-F1
#
_cell.length_a   1.000
_cell.length_b   1.000
_cell.length_c   1.000
_cell.angle_alpha   90.00
_cell.angle_beta   90.00
_cell.angle_gamma   90.00
#
_symmetry.space_group_name_H-M   'P 1'
#
loop_
_entity.id
_entity.type
_entity.pdbx_description
1 polymer ?
#
loop_
_entity_poly.entity_id
_entity_poly.type
_entity_poly.pdbx_seq_one_letter_code
_entity_poly.pdbx_strand_id
1 'polypeptide(L)'
;MRFCLAQRILILTALTTFCLQVSAQAASASDPVNPSPAEIGEISPLTVDVTPLDSSVAPQAETLLESDNFSANELLTPVPGTTSTSATTLVTQSSLEVAQTPALTQTPPATEQAAVTPRKLSLNGRSYVGVGVNIGVTGDTAIGNTSFAAFSKVALTDFASVRPAMFVTDAVTFLVPLTYDFPLVSAGAIQFNPYVGAGIAISTRNEAVDFIVTGGLDFPITDRLTATAAANFAPAGGLDVGLVFGIAYTFGR
;
A
#
# COMPACT_ATOMS: atom_id res chain seq x y z
N MET A 1 -38.91 9.55 25.57
CA MET A 1 -38.78 9.99 24.15
C MET A 1 -37.90 11.24 23.93
N ARG A 2 -37.69 12.13 24.90
CA ARG A 2 -36.89 13.38 24.68
C ARG A 2 -35.36 13.18 24.64
N PHE A 3 -34.84 12.10 25.21
CA PHE A 3 -33.40 11.80 25.20
C PHE A 3 -32.87 11.29 23.85
N CYS A 4 -33.70 10.61 23.05
CA CYS A 4 -33.29 10.05 21.75
C CYS A 4 -33.13 11.14 20.66
N LEU A 5 -33.87 12.25 20.79
CA LEU A 5 -33.79 13.36 19.84
C LEU A 5 -32.52 14.21 20.05
N ALA A 6 -32.11 14.42 21.30
CA ALA A 6 -30.91 15.20 21.63
C ALA A 6 -29.63 14.51 21.14
N GLN A 7 -29.56 13.18 21.25
CA GLN A 7 -28.40 12.41 20.78
C GLN A 7 -28.31 12.36 19.25
N ARG A 8 -29.46 12.31 18.54
CA ARG A 8 -29.50 12.40 17.08
C ARG A 8 -29.08 13.77 16.56
N ILE A 9 -29.41 14.85 17.26
CA ILE A 9 -28.98 16.21 16.92
C ILE A 9 -27.47 16.36 17.14
N LEU A 10 -26.93 15.82 18.25
CA LEU A 10 -25.50 15.87 18.55
C LEU A 10 -24.65 15.10 17.51
N ILE A 11 -25.14 13.95 17.05
CA ILE A 11 -24.47 13.13 16.02
C ILE A 11 -24.51 13.82 14.65
N LEU A 12 -25.62 14.48 14.30
CA LEU A 12 -25.74 15.20 13.04
C LEU A 12 -24.85 16.46 12.99
N THR A 13 -24.65 17.13 14.13
CA THR A 13 -23.69 18.23 14.26
C THR A 13 -22.24 17.74 14.23
N ALA A 14 -21.92 16.59 14.83
CA ALA A 14 -20.57 16.04 14.79
C ALA A 14 -20.15 15.62 13.37
N LEU A 15 -21.07 15.04 12.60
CA LEU A 15 -20.81 14.61 11.22
C LEU A 15 -20.62 15.79 10.26
N THR A 16 -21.31 16.91 10.50
CA THR A 16 -21.13 18.15 9.71
C THR A 16 -19.84 18.90 10.08
N THR A 17 -19.46 18.93 11.37
CA THR A 17 -18.19 19.54 11.81
C THR A 17 -16.97 18.76 11.29
N PHE A 18 -17.03 17.43 11.25
CA PHE A 18 -15.94 16.62 10.68
C PHE A 18 -15.74 16.88 9.18
N CYS A 19 -16.81 17.12 8.44
CA CYS A 19 -16.75 17.41 7.00
C CYS A 19 -16.08 18.78 6.69
N LEU A 20 -16.19 19.77 7.58
CA LEU A 20 -15.51 21.06 7.43
C LEU A 20 -14.02 21.02 7.85
N GLN A 21 -13.62 20.18 8.80
CA GLN A 21 -12.21 20.13 9.23
C GLN A 21 -11.29 19.44 8.21
N VAL A 22 -11.80 18.47 7.44
CA VAL A 22 -11.01 17.80 6.39
C VAL A 22 -10.65 18.75 5.23
N SER A 23 -11.45 19.79 4.98
CA SER A 23 -11.16 20.78 3.93
C SER A 23 -10.19 21.89 4.37
N ALA A 24 -9.94 22.06 5.67
CA ALA A 24 -9.07 23.12 6.20
C ALA A 24 -7.58 22.74 6.35
N GLN A 25 -7.23 21.45 6.29
CA GLN A 25 -5.87 20.99 6.59
C GLN A 25 -4.93 20.92 5.38
N ALA A 26 -5.38 21.37 4.20
CA ALA A 26 -4.54 21.50 3.01
C ALA A 26 -3.66 22.77 2.97
N ALA A 27 -3.76 23.65 3.97
CA ALA A 27 -3.09 24.95 3.97
C ALA A 27 -2.45 25.31 5.32
N SER A 28 -1.46 24.55 5.77
CA SER A 28 -0.39 25.09 6.64
C SER A 28 0.74 24.08 6.76
N ALA A 29 1.73 24.18 5.88
CA ALA A 29 2.98 23.44 5.98
C ALA A 29 4.14 24.40 5.68
N SER A 30 4.59 25.10 6.73
CA SER A 30 5.95 25.63 6.82
C SER A 30 6.22 26.07 8.25
N ASP A 31 6.89 25.22 9.04
CA ASP A 31 7.90 25.65 10.01
C ASP A 31 8.72 24.44 10.48
N PRO A 32 10.07 24.47 10.39
CA PRO A 32 10.92 23.40 10.91
C PRO A 32 11.20 23.60 12.40
N VAL A 33 10.73 22.68 13.26
CA VAL A 33 11.09 22.62 14.68
C VAL A 33 12.31 21.73 14.87
N ASN A 34 13.37 22.33 15.42
CA ASN A 34 14.63 21.73 15.86
C ASN A 34 14.44 21.01 17.21
N PRO A 35 14.67 19.68 17.34
CA PRO A 35 14.58 19.02 18.63
C PRO A 35 15.91 19.08 19.40
N SER A 36 15.85 19.63 20.61
CA SER A 36 16.89 19.53 21.66
C SER A 36 17.01 18.09 22.19
N PRO A 37 18.20 17.63 22.64
CA PRO A 37 18.34 16.29 23.19
C PRO A 37 17.78 16.23 24.62
N ALA A 38 16.93 15.24 24.90
CA ALA A 38 16.49 14.90 26.25
C ALA A 38 17.23 13.64 26.77
N GLU A 39 17.62 13.68 28.04
CA GLU A 39 18.32 12.64 28.80
C GLU A 39 17.57 11.29 28.79
N ILE A 40 18.33 10.20 28.64
CA ILE A 40 17.86 8.82 28.73
C ILE A 40 18.13 8.33 30.16
N GLY A 41 17.07 8.06 30.92
CA GLY A 41 17.16 7.37 32.20
C GLY A 41 17.45 5.87 32.03
N GLU A 42 18.38 5.36 32.83
CA GLU A 42 18.83 3.96 32.82
C GLU A 42 17.70 2.97 33.13
N ILE A 43 17.57 1.92 32.32
CA ILE A 43 16.79 0.72 32.64
C ILE A 43 17.74 -0.47 32.83
N SER A 44 17.62 -1.15 33.97
CA SER A 44 18.38 -2.37 34.29
C SER A 44 17.93 -3.56 33.44
N PRO A 45 18.84 -4.43 32.97
CA PRO A 45 18.46 -5.57 32.14
C PRO A 45 17.88 -6.74 32.97
N LEU A 46 16.75 -7.27 32.50
CA LEU A 46 16.14 -8.52 32.98
C LEU A 46 16.86 -9.70 32.33
N THR A 47 17.45 -10.60 33.12
CA THR A 47 18.16 -11.79 32.61
C THR A 47 17.16 -12.93 32.38
N VAL A 48 17.08 -13.41 31.14
CA VAL A 48 16.30 -14.61 30.77
C VAL A 48 17.28 -15.78 30.62
N ASP A 49 17.09 -16.81 31.44
CA ASP A 49 17.89 -18.03 31.43
C ASP A 49 17.28 -19.02 30.41
N VAL A 50 18.06 -19.40 29.39
CA VAL A 50 17.63 -20.35 28.35
C VAL A 50 18.53 -21.58 28.44
N THR A 51 17.96 -22.71 28.85
CA THR A 51 18.60 -24.02 28.80
C THR A 51 18.54 -24.57 27.37
N PRO A 52 19.66 -25.05 26.79
CA PRO A 52 19.64 -25.65 25.46
C PRO A 52 19.16 -27.12 25.49
N LEU A 53 18.27 -27.48 24.57
CA LEU A 53 17.86 -28.86 24.29
C LEU A 53 18.92 -29.56 23.42
N ASP A 54 19.26 -30.77 23.85
CA ASP A 54 20.23 -31.71 23.27
C ASP A 54 19.89 -32.08 21.81
N SER A 55 20.91 -32.09 20.95
CA SER A 55 20.84 -32.50 19.54
C SER A 55 21.88 -33.59 19.29
N SER A 56 21.41 -34.84 19.19
CA SER A 56 22.24 -36.00 18.88
C SER A 56 21.50 -36.92 17.90
N VAL A 57 21.79 -36.79 16.61
CA VAL A 57 21.82 -37.91 15.64
C VAL A 57 22.83 -37.57 14.53
N ALA A 58 23.85 -38.41 14.39
CA ALA A 58 24.86 -38.38 13.33
C ALA A 58 24.52 -39.37 12.18
N PRO A 59 25.19 -39.29 11.02
CA PRO A 59 24.68 -39.74 9.72
C PRO A 59 25.09 -41.18 9.36
N GLN A 60 24.35 -41.81 8.42
CA GLN A 60 24.84 -42.98 7.69
C GLN A 60 24.83 -42.71 6.17
N ALA A 61 25.96 -43.03 5.57
CA ALA A 61 26.30 -42.88 4.17
C ALA A 61 25.85 -44.11 3.36
N GLU A 62 25.50 -43.90 2.10
CA GLU A 62 25.65 -44.93 1.07
C GLU A 62 26.39 -44.32 -0.13
N THR A 63 27.44 -45.03 -0.55
CA THR A 63 28.26 -44.75 -1.74
C THR A 63 28.07 -45.93 -2.69
N LEU A 64 27.71 -45.65 -3.94
CA LEU A 64 28.05 -46.49 -5.09
C LEU A 64 28.43 -45.59 -6.27
N LEU A 65 29.67 -45.77 -6.72
CA LEU A 65 30.32 -45.26 -7.93
C LEU A 65 29.78 -46.08 -9.14
N GLU A 66 29.89 -45.74 -10.44
CA GLU A 66 30.85 -44.93 -11.19
C GLU A 66 30.33 -44.68 -12.64
N SER A 67 30.94 -43.68 -13.28
CA SER A 67 31.22 -43.51 -14.73
C SER A 67 30.07 -43.40 -15.73
N ASP A 68 29.93 -42.20 -16.31
CA ASP A 68 30.34 -42.07 -17.71
C ASP A 68 30.87 -40.67 -18.06
N ASN A 69 31.92 -40.70 -18.88
CA ASN A 69 32.86 -39.64 -19.18
C ASN A 69 32.40 -38.87 -20.44
N PHE A 70 32.29 -37.54 -20.38
CA PHE A 70 32.40 -36.71 -21.59
C PHE A 70 33.13 -35.39 -21.32
N SER A 71 34.43 -35.45 -21.59
CA SER A 71 35.34 -34.46 -22.13
C SER A 71 35.00 -32.96 -22.01
N ALA A 72 35.93 -32.26 -21.37
CA ALA A 72 36.09 -30.81 -21.33
C ALA A 72 36.10 -30.17 -22.72
N ASN A 73 35.39 -29.05 -22.87
CA ASN A 73 35.81 -27.97 -23.77
C ASN A 73 35.36 -26.60 -23.23
N GLU A 74 36.37 -25.83 -22.82
CA GLU A 74 36.45 -24.36 -22.78
C GLU A 74 35.56 -23.56 -21.81
N LEU A 75 36.16 -23.37 -20.63
CA LEU A 75 36.27 -22.10 -19.91
C LEU A 75 36.18 -20.85 -20.81
N LEU A 76 35.09 -20.09 -20.70
CA LEU A 76 35.08 -18.65 -20.98
C LEU A 76 34.34 -17.93 -19.85
N THR A 77 35.03 -17.74 -18.72
CA THR A 77 34.62 -16.72 -17.74
C THR A 77 34.76 -15.36 -18.41
N PRO A 78 33.69 -14.55 -18.55
CA PRO A 78 33.83 -13.22 -19.13
C PRO A 78 34.73 -12.38 -18.21
N VAL A 79 35.87 -11.94 -18.72
CA VAL A 79 36.72 -10.96 -18.04
C VAL A 79 36.04 -9.60 -18.17
N PRO A 80 35.67 -8.95 -17.06
CA PRO A 80 35.12 -7.60 -17.11
C PRO A 80 36.15 -6.63 -17.72
N GLY A 81 35.75 -5.89 -18.76
CA GLY A 81 36.58 -4.82 -19.35
C GLY A 81 36.86 -4.90 -20.86
N THR A 82 36.26 -5.81 -21.63
CA THR A 82 36.60 -5.98 -23.07
C THR A 82 35.47 -5.68 -24.07
N THR A 83 34.38 -5.03 -23.67
CA THR A 83 33.37 -4.55 -24.63
C THR A 83 33.67 -3.12 -25.06
N SER A 84 34.51 -2.97 -26.09
CA SER A 84 34.60 -1.73 -26.87
C SER A 84 33.49 -1.75 -27.93
N THR A 85 32.40 -1.02 -27.69
CA THR A 85 31.41 -0.72 -28.74
C THR A 85 31.56 0.73 -29.14
N SER A 86 32.45 0.98 -30.09
CA SER A 86 32.59 2.26 -30.77
C SER A 86 31.40 2.49 -31.69
N ALA A 87 30.54 3.47 -31.38
CA ALA A 87 29.36 3.83 -32.18
C ALA A 87 29.71 4.70 -33.41
N THR A 88 30.83 4.43 -34.09
CA THR A 88 31.38 5.29 -35.14
C THR A 88 30.91 4.88 -36.55
N THR A 89 29.87 4.07 -36.69
CA THR A 89 29.44 3.59 -38.02
C THR A 89 27.94 3.68 -38.19
N LEU A 90 27.40 4.89 -38.13
CA LEU A 90 26.14 5.23 -38.79
C LEU A 90 26.26 6.58 -39.51
N VAL A 91 27.31 6.73 -40.30
CA VAL A 91 27.40 7.74 -41.36
C VAL A 91 26.95 7.07 -42.64
N THR A 92 25.65 7.15 -42.93
CA THR A 92 25.17 6.97 -44.31
C THR A 92 24.90 8.35 -44.87
N GLN A 93 25.72 8.71 -45.86
CA GLN A 93 25.62 9.89 -46.71
C GLN A 93 24.21 10.06 -47.28
N SER A 94 23.69 11.28 -47.20
CA SER A 94 22.87 11.82 -48.28
C SER A 94 23.40 13.22 -48.60
N SER A 95 24.17 13.31 -49.68
CA SER A 95 24.66 14.55 -50.25
C SER A 95 23.57 15.21 -51.08
N LEU A 96 23.26 16.48 -50.81
CA LEU A 96 22.88 17.47 -51.82
C LEU A 96 23.48 18.83 -51.40
N GLU A 97 24.33 19.37 -52.27
CA GLU A 97 24.88 20.75 -52.31
C GLU A 97 23.73 21.74 -52.68
N VAL A 98 23.64 23.04 -52.37
CA VAL A 98 24.55 24.21 -52.30
C VAL A 98 23.83 25.35 -51.54
N ALA A 99 24.56 26.18 -50.77
CA ALA A 99 24.53 27.68 -50.71
C ALA A 99 24.77 28.28 -49.30
N GLN A 100 25.50 29.40 -49.25
CA GLN A 100 26.27 29.94 -48.13
C GLN A 100 25.60 31.08 -47.33
N THR A 101 25.84 31.11 -45.99
CA THR A 101 26.00 32.28 -45.06
C THR A 101 24.74 33.10 -44.65
N PRO A 102 24.60 33.70 -43.42
CA PRO A 102 25.54 33.89 -42.29
C PRO A 102 25.10 33.35 -40.90
N ALA A 103 26.06 33.40 -39.98
CA ALA A 103 26.05 32.96 -38.59
C ALA A 103 24.87 33.46 -37.72
N LEU A 104 24.27 32.53 -36.99
CA LEU A 104 23.55 32.78 -35.75
C LEU A 104 24.19 31.95 -34.63
N THR A 105 24.45 32.63 -33.52
CA THR A 105 25.04 32.16 -32.27
C THR A 105 24.49 30.79 -31.85
N GLN A 106 25.33 29.75 -31.90
CA GLN A 106 25.00 28.43 -31.38
C GLN A 106 25.17 28.45 -29.86
N THR A 107 24.06 28.60 -29.13
CA THR A 107 23.96 28.15 -27.75
C THR A 107 24.19 26.63 -27.74
N PRO A 108 25.07 26.08 -26.89
CA PRO A 108 25.31 24.63 -26.83
C PRO A 108 23.98 23.89 -26.59
N PRO A 109 23.77 22.72 -27.22
CA PRO A 109 22.58 21.93 -26.94
C PRO A 109 22.60 21.54 -25.47
N ALA A 110 21.63 22.05 -24.71
CA ALA A 110 21.30 21.47 -23.43
C ALA A 110 20.94 20.02 -23.68
N THR A 111 21.71 19.10 -23.11
CA THR A 111 21.36 17.69 -23.06
C THR A 111 20.02 17.60 -22.31
N GLU A 112 18.92 17.56 -23.05
CA GLU A 112 17.61 17.21 -22.50
C GLU A 112 17.69 15.75 -22.07
N GLN A 113 18.16 15.53 -20.85
CA GLN A 113 17.99 14.26 -20.17
C GLN A 113 16.47 14.07 -20.05
N ALA A 114 15.92 13.20 -20.91
CA ALA A 114 14.51 12.86 -20.91
C ALA A 114 14.11 12.58 -19.46
N ALA A 115 13.28 13.46 -18.89
CA ALA A 115 12.79 13.30 -17.54
C ALA A 115 12.01 11.99 -17.51
N VAL A 116 12.60 10.96 -16.89
CA VAL A 116 11.93 9.69 -16.65
C VAL A 116 10.72 10.01 -15.78
N THR A 117 9.56 10.15 -16.41
CA THR A 117 8.31 10.36 -15.69
C THR A 117 7.99 9.02 -15.03
N PRO A 118 7.94 8.94 -13.69
CA PRO A 118 7.56 7.72 -13.03
C PRO A 118 6.18 7.30 -13.52
N ARG A 119 6.03 6.04 -13.93
CA ARG A 119 4.74 5.50 -14.33
C ARG A 119 3.76 5.69 -13.17
N LYS A 120 2.58 6.26 -13.47
CA LYS A 120 1.51 6.34 -12.48
C LYS A 120 0.88 4.96 -12.32
N LEU A 121 0.91 4.43 -11.11
CA LEU A 121 0.27 3.17 -10.74
C LEU A 121 -1.17 3.48 -10.33
N SER A 122 -2.15 3.10 -11.14
CA SER A 122 -3.57 3.26 -10.77
C SER A 122 -4.17 1.94 -10.29
N LEU A 123 -4.99 2.00 -9.24
CA LEU A 123 -5.81 0.89 -8.74
C LEU A 123 -7.27 0.98 -9.18
N ASN A 124 -7.64 1.97 -9.99
CA ASN A 124 -8.97 2.05 -10.61
C ASN A 124 -9.16 0.86 -11.56
N GLY A 125 -10.31 0.18 -11.45
CA GLY A 125 -10.60 -1.02 -12.24
C GLY A 125 -9.84 -2.29 -11.83
N ARG A 126 -8.94 -2.21 -10.83
CA ARG A 126 -8.13 -3.35 -10.37
C ARG A 126 -8.69 -3.96 -9.10
N SER A 127 -8.52 -5.26 -8.96
CA SER A 127 -8.96 -6.02 -7.79
C SER A 127 -7.77 -6.42 -6.93
N TYR A 128 -7.98 -6.60 -5.64
CA TYR A 128 -6.93 -7.06 -4.74
C TYR A 128 -7.51 -7.89 -3.60
N VAL A 129 -6.63 -8.67 -2.98
CA VAL A 129 -6.90 -9.40 -1.74
C VAL A 129 -5.75 -9.15 -0.78
N GLY A 130 -6.07 -8.91 0.48
CA GLY A 130 -5.11 -8.48 1.46
C GLY A 130 -5.45 -8.92 2.87
N VAL A 131 -4.45 -8.72 3.72
CA VAL A 131 -4.52 -8.97 5.15
C VAL A 131 -3.93 -7.78 5.89
N GLY A 132 -4.35 -7.61 7.14
CA GLY A 132 -3.91 -6.50 7.94
C GLY A 132 -4.38 -6.60 9.37
N VAL A 133 -4.28 -5.46 10.04
CA VAL A 133 -4.70 -5.27 11.41
C VAL A 133 -5.80 -4.22 11.43
N ASN A 134 -6.84 -4.48 12.21
CA ASN A 134 -7.83 -3.49 12.59
C ASN A 134 -7.52 -3.04 14.01
N ILE A 135 -7.53 -1.74 14.24
CA ILE A 135 -7.42 -1.10 15.54
C ILE A 135 -8.79 -0.52 15.83
N GLY A 136 -9.47 -1.17 16.76
CA GLY A 136 -10.75 -0.71 17.27
C GLY A 136 -10.62 0.56 18.11
N VAL A 137 -11.49 1.52 17.88
CA VAL A 137 -11.54 2.78 18.65
C VAL A 137 -12.67 2.72 19.68
N THR A 138 -13.82 2.22 19.27
CA THR A 138 -15.01 2.06 20.13
C THR A 138 -15.93 1.03 19.52
N GLY A 139 -16.75 0.38 20.35
CA GLY A 139 -17.70 -0.62 19.90
C GLY A 139 -17.51 -1.98 20.54
N ASP A 140 -18.52 -2.83 20.40
CA ASP A 140 -18.53 -4.17 20.99
C ASP A 140 -18.24 -5.28 19.96
N THR A 141 -18.22 -4.96 18.66
CA THR A 141 -17.93 -5.93 17.59
C THR A 141 -16.43 -6.01 17.24
N ALA A 142 -16.06 -6.89 16.31
CA ALA A 142 -14.67 -7.02 15.86
C ALA A 142 -14.17 -5.79 15.08
N ILE A 143 -15.05 -4.86 14.67
CA ILE A 143 -14.69 -3.54 14.13
C ILE A 143 -14.19 -2.63 15.25
N GLY A 144 -14.88 -2.64 16.40
CA GLY A 144 -14.58 -1.79 17.56
C GLY A 144 -13.43 -2.27 18.44
N ASN A 145 -12.90 -3.47 18.18
CA ASN A 145 -11.79 -4.07 18.90
C ASN A 145 -10.56 -4.29 18.00
N THR A 146 -9.38 -4.40 18.60
CA THR A 146 -8.17 -4.79 17.85
C THR A 146 -8.32 -6.21 17.32
N SER A 147 -8.22 -6.37 16.00
CA SER A 147 -8.55 -7.62 15.31
C SER A 147 -7.69 -7.88 14.09
N PHE A 148 -7.62 -9.14 13.66
CA PHE A 148 -7.02 -9.47 12.37
C PHE A 148 -8.02 -9.18 11.26
N ALA A 149 -7.57 -8.51 10.22
CA ALA A 149 -8.39 -8.15 9.08
C ALA A 149 -7.98 -8.95 7.86
N ALA A 150 -8.95 -9.56 7.18
CA ALA A 150 -8.79 -10.00 5.81
C ALA A 150 -9.77 -9.21 4.95
N PHE A 151 -9.28 -8.60 3.89
CA PHE A 151 -10.07 -7.68 3.10
C PHE A 151 -9.77 -7.85 1.63
N SER A 152 -10.71 -7.40 0.81
CA SER A 152 -10.58 -7.49 -0.63
C SER A 152 -11.26 -6.31 -1.29
N LYS A 153 -10.87 -6.08 -2.53
CA LYS A 153 -11.51 -5.15 -3.45
C LYS A 153 -11.83 -5.92 -4.72
N VAL A 154 -13.10 -5.91 -5.10
CA VAL A 154 -13.58 -6.43 -6.38
C VAL A 154 -14.06 -5.24 -7.19
N ALA A 155 -13.27 -4.86 -8.20
CA ALA A 155 -13.64 -3.76 -9.09
C ALA A 155 -14.82 -4.18 -9.98
N LEU A 156 -15.89 -3.39 -9.96
CA LEU A 156 -17.04 -3.55 -10.84
C LEU A 156 -16.89 -2.66 -12.08
N THR A 157 -16.38 -1.44 -11.87
CA THR A 157 -16.06 -0.44 -12.89
C THR A 157 -14.76 0.28 -12.50
N ASP A 158 -14.35 1.28 -13.28
CA ASP A 158 -13.18 2.12 -12.96
C ASP A 158 -13.36 2.96 -11.68
N PHE A 159 -14.61 3.17 -11.26
CA PHE A 159 -14.98 4.04 -10.14
C PHE A 159 -15.86 3.36 -9.09
N ALA A 160 -16.31 2.12 -9.31
CA ALA A 160 -17.17 1.40 -8.36
C ALA A 160 -16.59 0.02 -8.07
N SER A 161 -16.55 -0.33 -6.78
CA SER A 161 -16.00 -1.59 -6.29
C SER A 161 -16.81 -2.12 -5.10
N VAL A 162 -16.91 -3.43 -4.97
CA VAL A 162 -17.32 -4.06 -3.71
C VAL A 162 -16.07 -4.31 -2.88
N ARG A 163 -16.10 -3.98 -1.59
CA ARG A 163 -14.96 -4.21 -0.69
C ARG A 163 -15.28 -5.15 0.47
N PRO A 164 -15.42 -6.46 0.21
CA PRO A 164 -15.69 -7.40 1.28
C PRO A 164 -14.51 -7.46 2.25
N ALA A 165 -14.81 -7.49 3.54
CA ALA A 165 -13.82 -7.68 4.59
C ALA A 165 -14.37 -8.56 5.70
N MET A 166 -13.47 -9.19 6.46
CA MET A 166 -13.77 -9.88 7.69
C MET A 166 -12.77 -9.50 8.77
N PHE A 167 -13.26 -9.34 9.98
CA PHE A 167 -12.49 -9.04 11.17
C PHE A 167 -12.62 -10.19 12.15
N VAL A 168 -11.49 -10.66 12.65
CA VAL A 168 -11.42 -11.86 13.51
C VAL A 168 -10.79 -11.48 14.85
N THR A 169 -11.57 -11.64 15.92
CA THR A 169 -11.16 -11.61 17.33
C THR A 169 -11.56 -12.93 18.00
N ASP A 170 -12.17 -12.85 19.19
CA ASP A 170 -13.04 -13.86 19.79
C ASP A 170 -14.37 -14.05 19.04
N ALA A 171 -14.79 -13.07 18.25
CA ALA A 171 -15.93 -13.13 17.36
C ALA A 171 -15.52 -12.68 15.94
N VAL A 172 -16.36 -12.98 14.95
CA VAL A 172 -16.15 -12.58 13.56
C VAL A 172 -17.19 -11.55 13.14
N THR A 173 -16.74 -10.50 12.45
CA THR A 173 -17.61 -9.51 11.80
C THR A 173 -17.28 -9.44 10.31
N PHE A 174 -18.29 -9.62 9.46
CA PHE A 174 -18.19 -9.56 8.00
C PHE A 174 -18.74 -8.24 7.48
N LEU A 175 -18.08 -7.66 6.49
CA LEU A 175 -18.45 -6.39 5.85
C LEU A 175 -18.65 -6.62 4.36
N VAL A 176 -19.71 -6.03 3.79
CA VAL A 176 -19.93 -6.01 2.34
C VAL A 176 -20.33 -4.60 1.87
N PRO A 177 -19.40 -3.62 1.91
CA PRO A 177 -19.63 -2.28 1.39
C PRO A 177 -19.50 -2.21 -0.13
N LEU A 178 -20.39 -1.43 -0.73
CA LEU A 178 -20.22 -0.89 -2.07
C LEU A 178 -19.50 0.46 -1.94
N THR A 179 -18.45 0.65 -2.73
CA THR A 179 -17.53 1.78 -2.63
C THR A 179 -17.39 2.50 -3.97
N TYR A 180 -17.27 3.81 -3.89
CA TYR A 180 -16.84 4.68 -4.97
C TYR A 180 -15.34 4.93 -4.85
N ASP A 181 -14.60 4.56 -5.88
CA ASP A 181 -13.17 4.78 -6.01
C ASP A 181 -12.88 6.09 -6.73
N PHE A 182 -12.17 6.99 -6.06
CA PHE A 182 -11.71 8.21 -6.69
C PHE A 182 -10.52 7.91 -7.62
N PRO A 183 -10.32 8.76 -8.66
CA PRO A 183 -9.13 8.69 -9.48
C PRO A 183 -7.84 8.82 -8.66
N LEU A 184 -6.76 8.27 -9.18
CA LEU A 184 -5.44 8.34 -8.54
C LEU A 184 -5.03 9.80 -8.26
N VAL A 185 -4.77 10.10 -7.00
CA VAL A 185 -4.23 11.38 -6.54
C VAL A 185 -2.73 11.25 -6.35
N SER A 186 -1.97 12.28 -6.75
CA SER A 186 -0.52 12.34 -6.58
C SER A 186 -0.19 13.57 -5.73
N ALA A 187 0.46 13.35 -4.58
CA ALA A 187 0.97 14.39 -3.70
C ALA A 187 2.50 14.25 -3.62
N GLY A 188 3.22 15.02 -4.45
CA GLY A 188 4.65 14.86 -4.63
C GLY A 188 4.99 13.47 -5.19
N ALA A 189 5.84 12.73 -4.49
CA ALA A 189 6.24 11.37 -4.85
C ALA A 189 5.22 10.28 -4.44
N ILE A 190 4.21 10.62 -3.63
CA ILE A 190 3.24 9.65 -3.11
C ILE A 190 2.02 9.63 -4.03
N GLN A 191 1.60 8.43 -4.42
CA GLN A 191 0.39 8.18 -5.20
C GLN A 191 -0.58 7.35 -4.35
N PHE A 192 -1.86 7.73 -4.35
CA PHE A 192 -2.89 7.01 -3.61
C PHE A 192 -4.27 7.13 -4.27
N ASN A 193 -5.11 6.12 -4.06
CA ASN A 193 -6.49 6.06 -4.52
C ASN A 193 -7.44 6.17 -3.32
N PRO A 194 -8.07 7.33 -3.11
CA PRO A 194 -9.11 7.46 -2.11
C PRO A 194 -10.35 6.65 -2.49
N TYR A 195 -11.11 6.20 -1.48
CA TYR A 195 -12.44 5.64 -1.68
C TYR A 195 -13.37 5.95 -0.51
N VAL A 196 -14.67 5.92 -0.78
CA VAL A 196 -15.72 6.00 0.24
C VAL A 196 -16.87 5.08 -0.16
N GLY A 197 -17.56 4.50 0.81
CA GLY A 197 -18.64 3.58 0.53
C GLY A 197 -19.54 3.34 1.72
N ALA A 198 -20.57 2.54 1.46
CA ALA A 198 -21.52 2.11 2.45
C ALA A 198 -22.04 0.71 2.14
N GLY A 199 -22.57 0.03 3.15
CA GLY A 199 -23.19 -1.27 2.97
C GLY A 199 -23.64 -1.86 4.29
N ILE A 200 -23.39 -3.15 4.45
CA ILE A 200 -23.78 -3.90 5.64
C ILE A 200 -22.57 -4.52 6.35
N ALA A 201 -22.69 -4.63 7.66
CA ALA A 201 -21.84 -5.40 8.54
C ALA A 201 -22.68 -6.48 9.23
N ILE A 202 -22.13 -7.68 9.38
CA ILE A 202 -22.80 -8.83 10.00
C ILE A 202 -21.87 -9.31 11.10
N SER A 203 -22.32 -9.23 12.35
CA SER A 203 -21.52 -9.61 13.51
C SER A 203 -22.06 -10.89 14.15
N THR A 204 -21.17 -11.84 14.40
CA THR A 204 -21.49 -13.09 15.09
C THR A 204 -21.66 -12.93 16.60
N ARG A 205 -21.18 -11.82 17.18
CA ARG A 205 -21.24 -11.58 18.64
C ARG A 205 -22.64 -11.24 19.13
N ASN A 206 -23.38 -10.45 18.36
CA ASN A 206 -24.72 -9.96 18.69
C ASN A 206 -25.78 -10.48 17.70
N GLU A 207 -25.40 -11.35 16.76
CA GLU A 207 -26.24 -11.91 15.70
C GLU A 207 -27.00 -10.82 14.92
N ALA A 208 -26.40 -9.62 14.80
CA ALA A 208 -27.02 -8.46 14.20
C ALA A 208 -26.46 -8.14 12.81
N VAL A 209 -27.30 -7.48 12.02
CA VAL A 209 -26.93 -6.89 10.73
C VAL A 209 -27.01 -5.38 10.89
N ASP A 210 -25.88 -4.72 10.70
CA ASP A 210 -25.68 -3.29 10.91
C ASP A 210 -25.41 -2.59 9.58
N PHE A 211 -25.81 -1.32 9.48
CA PHE A 211 -25.35 -0.47 8.39
C PHE A 211 -23.90 -0.05 8.64
N ILE A 212 -23.12 0.13 7.58
CA ILE A 212 -21.73 0.61 7.68
C ILE A 212 -21.45 1.70 6.66
N VAL A 213 -20.67 2.69 7.09
CA VAL A 213 -19.94 3.62 6.22
C VAL A 213 -18.46 3.31 6.32
N THR A 214 -17.79 3.24 5.18
CA THR A 214 -16.35 2.98 5.09
C THR A 214 -15.67 4.03 4.22
N GLY A 215 -14.43 4.34 4.51
CA GLY A 215 -13.59 5.18 3.66
C GLY A 215 -12.13 4.88 3.88
N GLY A 216 -11.30 5.12 2.88
CA GLY A 216 -9.89 4.78 2.97
C GLY A 216 -9.06 5.28 1.81
N LEU A 217 -7.78 4.95 1.90
CA LEU A 217 -6.75 5.27 0.92
C LEU A 217 -6.01 3.97 0.57
N ASP A 218 -5.90 3.69 -0.72
CA ASP A 218 -5.05 2.62 -1.23
C ASP A 218 -3.76 3.21 -1.84
N PHE A 219 -2.61 2.71 -1.41
CA PHE A 219 -1.28 3.14 -1.82
C PHE A 219 -0.63 2.04 -2.66
N PRO A 220 -0.62 2.15 -4.00
CA PRO A 220 0.09 1.21 -4.85
C PRO A 220 1.59 1.36 -4.63
N ILE A 221 2.21 0.34 -4.03
CA ILE A 221 3.66 0.29 -3.79
C ILE A 221 4.37 -0.22 -5.04
N THR A 222 3.81 -1.26 -5.67
CA THR A 222 4.29 -1.82 -6.94
C THR A 222 3.10 -2.16 -7.84
N ASP A 223 3.36 -2.67 -9.05
CA ASP A 223 2.32 -3.19 -9.92
C ASP A 223 1.47 -4.29 -9.27
N ARG A 224 1.96 -4.97 -8.22
CA ARG A 224 1.28 -6.13 -7.60
C ARG A 224 1.07 -6.00 -6.10
N LEU A 225 1.59 -4.95 -5.47
CA LEU A 225 1.53 -4.75 -4.02
C LEU A 225 0.91 -3.40 -3.70
N THR A 226 -0.12 -3.41 -2.86
CA THR A 226 -0.82 -2.22 -2.39
C THR A 226 -0.85 -2.21 -0.87
N ALA A 227 -0.58 -1.07 -0.25
CA ALA A 227 -0.92 -0.85 1.15
C ALA A 227 -2.28 -0.16 1.24
N THR A 228 -3.07 -0.48 2.26
CA THR A 228 -4.40 0.10 2.47
C THR A 228 -4.48 0.67 3.88
N ALA A 229 -5.08 1.85 3.99
CA ALA A 229 -5.50 2.46 5.25
C ALA A 229 -6.99 2.80 5.15
N ALA A 230 -7.81 2.29 6.07
CA ALA A 230 -9.26 2.46 6.02
C ALA A 230 -9.85 2.78 7.40
N ALA A 231 -11.00 3.44 7.40
CA ALA A 231 -11.83 3.67 8.57
C ALA A 231 -13.23 3.11 8.32
N ASN A 232 -13.79 2.45 9.32
CA ASN A 232 -15.10 1.80 9.27
C ASN A 232 -15.96 2.31 10.42
N PHE A 233 -17.22 2.65 10.13
CA PHE A 233 -18.18 3.20 11.07
C PHE A 233 -19.51 2.46 10.94
N ALA A 234 -19.93 1.74 11.97
CA ALA A 234 -21.20 1.00 12.01
C ALA A 234 -22.04 1.45 13.22
N PRO A 235 -23.17 2.16 13.03
CA PRO A 235 -23.90 2.80 14.14
C PRO A 235 -25.06 1.97 14.75
N ALA A 236 -25.29 0.73 14.34
CA ALA A 236 -26.46 -0.05 14.78
C ALA A 236 -26.12 -0.95 15.98
N GLY A 237 -26.99 -0.95 17.01
CA GLY A 237 -26.75 -1.62 18.31
C GLY A 237 -25.73 -0.92 19.23
N GLY A 238 -24.89 -0.04 18.69
CA GLY A 238 -23.84 0.75 19.32
C GLY A 238 -23.03 1.42 18.20
N LEU A 239 -22.23 2.44 18.49
CA LEU A 239 -21.32 2.98 17.46
C LEU A 239 -20.02 2.17 17.50
N ASP A 240 -19.78 1.37 16.47
CA ASP A 240 -18.52 0.69 16.26
C ASP A 240 -17.65 1.50 15.28
N VAL A 241 -16.40 1.75 15.67
CA VAL A 241 -15.41 2.46 14.86
C VAL A 241 -14.10 1.69 14.87
N GLY A 242 -13.55 1.44 13.68
CA GLY A 242 -12.28 0.72 13.50
C GLY A 242 -11.42 1.33 12.40
N LEU A 243 -10.11 1.29 12.60
CA LEU A 243 -9.10 1.68 11.61
C LEU A 243 -8.35 0.44 11.12
N VAL A 244 -8.28 0.23 9.81
CA VAL A 244 -7.60 -0.90 9.20
C VAL A 244 -6.33 -0.44 8.52
N PHE A 245 -5.23 -1.15 8.76
CA PHE A 245 -3.98 -1.00 8.03
C PHE A 245 -3.54 -2.37 7.52
N GLY A 246 -3.18 -2.46 6.24
CA GLY A 246 -2.83 -3.74 5.66
C GLY A 246 -2.09 -3.66 4.35
N ILE A 247 -1.71 -4.85 3.87
CA ILE A 247 -1.06 -5.06 2.58
C ILE A 247 -1.90 -6.02 1.75
N ALA A 248 -1.93 -5.79 0.45
CA ALA A 248 -2.75 -6.51 -0.50
C ALA A 248 -1.96 -6.86 -1.76
N TYR A 249 -2.25 -8.04 -2.30
CA TYR A 249 -1.79 -8.45 -3.61
C TYR A 249 -2.81 -8.04 -4.66
N THR A 250 -2.37 -7.24 -5.62
CA THR A 250 -3.21 -6.66 -6.67
C THR A 250 -3.16 -7.51 -7.93
N PHE A 251 -4.34 -7.84 -8.44
CA PHE A 251 -4.55 -8.67 -9.62
C PHE A 251 -5.61 -8.07 -10.55
N GLY A 252 -5.68 -8.59 -11.77
CA GLY A 252 -6.44 -7.99 -12.86
C GLY A 252 -5.54 -7.21 -13.82
N ARG A 253 -5.95 -7.22 -15.09
CA ARG A 253 -5.26 -6.63 -16.24
C ARG A 253 -6.21 -5.72 -16.99
#